data_AF-A0A3M0Y0Z5-F1
#
_entry.id   AF-A0A3M0Y0Z5-F1
#
_cell.length_a   1.000
_cell.length_b   1.000
_cell.length_c   1.000
_cell.angle_alpha   90.00
_cell.angle_beta   90.00
_cell.angle_gamma   90.00
#
_symmetry.space_group_name_H-M   'P 1'
#
loop_
_entity.id
_entity.type
_entity.pdbx_description
1 polymer ?
#
loop_
_entity_poly.entity_id
_entity_poly.type
_entity_poly.pdbx_seq_one_letter_code
_entity_poly.pdbx_strand_id
1 'polypeptide(L)'
;MQESLVWVDKNVQLCQYKIVINVRQLRRARREARVLPRGKRVAREDYWQWLQEAEKSRLIKTIVGFRRVGKSFLLKMWLRELEKKYGRENVLYLNFESDWLREVKTVQELRQVWEMYVKEIAKAGEKVVIWDEVQVVKEWEKLVRQLYEMGGVRIWLSGSNSSLLSGELASALAGRNLSLLVQPFSFREFLEYKGIRVDYEENEEAVERALRVYLRRGGLGEQLDLSQELAKNYRDNLLQKVIIDDIAQRFKVRNVRVLKDIFEFVAGNVSSVVSLRRIAGQLENQGIKVSIETVDNYLHYWQEAFALARVDKLDYKLGRVFRRVGKYYVVDNLFIRGGEENDEKRLENLVYWELRRRWGGEKVFYGKKEGRYEVDFIVMKNGEKEYIQVCWRLHEGNVKRELGNLDLAEKYGGGRGKLLTPTTRWGISQRRRNSLTPKPRAVPMIPSTRASMTIILPRVIRSIS
;
A
#
# COMPACT_ATOMS: atom_id res chain seq x y z
N MET A 1 3.34 -75.48 30.43
CA MET A 1 2.29 -74.90 29.57
C MET A 1 1.78 -73.63 30.23
N GLN A 2 1.89 -72.52 29.48
CA GLN A 2 1.06 -71.30 29.48
C GLN A 2 0.84 -70.45 30.75
N GLU A 3 1.59 -69.33 30.78
CA GLU A 3 1.12 -67.94 30.55
C GLU A 3 -0.24 -67.47 31.12
N SER A 4 -0.19 -66.36 31.86
CA SER A 4 -0.78 -65.08 31.39
C SER A 4 -0.29 -63.90 32.22
N LEU A 5 0.63 -63.14 31.62
CA LEU A 5 1.03 -61.79 32.04
C LEU A 5 -0.10 -60.80 31.74
N VAL A 6 -0.46 -59.97 32.72
CA VAL A 6 -1.15 -58.70 32.48
C VAL A 6 -0.09 -57.63 32.18
N TRP A 7 -0.02 -57.22 30.91
CA TRP A 7 0.83 -56.14 30.45
C TRP A 7 0.27 -54.79 30.93
N VAL A 8 0.99 -54.15 31.86
CA VAL A 8 0.88 -52.70 32.08
C VAL A 8 1.64 -52.04 30.94
N ASP A 9 0.91 -51.42 30.02
CA ASP A 9 1.47 -50.69 28.90
C ASP A 9 2.26 -49.47 29.41
N LYS A 10 3.59 -49.61 29.45
CA LYS A 10 4.56 -48.58 29.86
C LYS A 10 4.90 -47.61 28.71
N ASN A 11 3.98 -47.35 27.78
CA ASN A 11 4.19 -46.45 26.65
C ASN A 11 3.23 -45.25 26.61
N VAL A 12 2.95 -44.62 27.76
CA VAL A 12 2.61 -43.19 27.74
C VAL A 12 3.92 -42.44 27.57
N GLN A 13 4.36 -42.34 26.31
CA GLN A 13 5.42 -41.44 25.89
C GLN A 13 4.94 -40.02 26.24
N LEU A 14 5.38 -39.51 27.39
CA LEU A 14 5.28 -38.10 27.73
C LEU A 14 5.92 -37.35 26.57
N CYS A 15 5.10 -36.80 25.67
CA CYS A 15 5.55 -35.80 24.71
C CYS A 15 6.08 -34.63 25.55
N GLN A 16 7.37 -34.67 25.88
CA GLN A 16 8.10 -33.51 26.34
C GLN A 16 8.02 -32.51 25.19
N TYR A 17 7.08 -31.59 25.28
CA TYR A 17 7.00 -30.45 24.38
C TYR A 17 8.35 -29.74 24.49
N LYS A 18 9.20 -29.95 23.48
CA LYS A 18 10.51 -29.32 23.39
C LYS A 18 10.25 -27.81 23.40
N ILE A 19 10.68 -27.14 24.46
CA ILE A 19 10.60 -25.68 24.56
C ILE A 19 11.45 -25.11 23.44
N VAL A 20 10.81 -24.41 22.51
CA VAL A 20 11.45 -24.01 21.25
C VAL A 20 12.45 -22.86 21.44
N ILE A 21 12.22 -21.99 22.41
CA ILE A 21 13.17 -20.96 22.84
C ILE A 21 13.17 -20.82 24.36
N ASN A 22 14.30 -20.44 24.96
CA ASN A 22 14.39 -20.18 26.40
C ASN A 22 14.19 -18.69 26.76
N VAL A 23 14.04 -18.40 28.06
CA VAL A 23 13.76 -17.03 28.54
C VAL A 23 14.88 -16.04 28.20
N ARG A 24 16.14 -16.50 28.10
CA ARG A 24 17.27 -15.64 27.70
C ARG A 24 17.13 -15.22 26.23
N GLN A 25 16.77 -16.15 25.34
CA GLN A 25 16.47 -15.85 23.94
C GLN A 25 15.29 -14.88 23.82
N LEU A 26 14.20 -15.11 24.56
CA LEU A 26 13.05 -14.20 24.57
C LEU A 26 13.43 -12.79 25.03
N ARG A 27 14.23 -12.65 26.09
CA ARG A 27 14.74 -11.34 26.55
C ARG A 27 15.62 -10.66 25.49
N ARG A 28 16.44 -11.41 24.75
CA ARG A 28 17.26 -10.89 23.63
C ARG A 28 16.39 -10.42 22.47
N ALA A 29 15.44 -11.23 22.01
CA ALA A 29 14.48 -10.86 20.97
C ALA A 29 13.74 -9.56 21.32
N ARG A 30 13.25 -9.47 22.57
CA ARG A 30 12.60 -8.26 23.11
C ARG A 30 13.51 -7.03 23.14
N ARG A 31 14.81 -7.20 23.40
CA ARG A 31 15.77 -6.09 23.41
C ARG A 31 16.08 -5.61 22.00
N GLU A 32 16.28 -6.53 21.07
CA GLU A 32 16.54 -6.23 19.66
C GLU A 32 15.37 -5.50 19.01
N ALA A 33 14.14 -5.97 19.25
CA ALA A 33 12.92 -5.37 18.72
C ALA A 33 12.75 -3.88 19.12
N ARG A 34 13.32 -3.46 20.26
CA ARG A 34 13.25 -2.06 20.74
C ARG A 34 14.23 -1.10 20.06
N VAL A 35 15.24 -1.63 19.36
CA VAL A 35 16.26 -0.80 18.75
C VAL A 35 15.64 -0.01 17.60
N LEU A 36 15.59 1.31 17.76
CA LEU A 36 15.23 2.21 16.67
C LEU A 36 16.44 2.35 15.72
N PRO A 37 16.23 2.20 14.40
CA PRO A 37 17.24 2.55 13.42
C PRO A 37 17.72 4.00 13.59
N ARG A 38 19.00 4.25 13.29
CA ARG A 38 19.53 5.60 13.14
C ARG A 38 19.04 6.18 11.81
N GLY A 39 18.70 7.46 11.78
CA GLY A 39 18.25 8.15 10.57
C GLY A 39 17.36 9.34 10.87
N LYS A 40 17.09 10.12 9.83
CA LYS A 40 16.09 11.20 9.88
C LYS A 40 14.71 10.60 10.14
N ARG A 41 13.94 11.27 11.01
CA ARG A 41 12.57 10.88 11.36
C ARG A 41 11.62 11.82 10.66
N VAL A 42 10.51 11.27 10.21
CA VAL A 42 9.37 12.00 9.65
C VAL A 42 8.20 11.73 10.59
N ALA A 43 7.43 12.76 10.96
CA ALA A 43 6.40 12.67 11.99
C ALA A 43 5.26 11.71 11.62
N ARG A 44 4.86 11.71 10.33
CA ARG A 44 3.73 10.92 9.78
C ARG A 44 2.45 11.06 10.62
N GLU A 45 1.99 12.30 10.81
CA GLU A 45 0.96 12.63 11.81
C GLU A 45 -0.36 11.85 11.65
N ASP A 46 -0.82 11.61 10.42
CA ASP A 46 -2.07 10.89 10.15
C ASP A 46 -2.06 9.48 10.76
N TYR A 47 -0.94 8.75 10.62
CA TYR A 47 -0.80 7.44 11.22
C TYR A 47 -0.72 7.53 12.74
N TRP A 48 -0.05 8.56 13.28
CA TRP A 48 0.02 8.77 14.72
C TRP A 48 -1.35 9.00 15.34
N GLN A 49 -2.17 9.85 14.72
CA GLN A 49 -3.55 10.09 15.14
C GLN A 49 -4.38 8.82 15.09
N TRP A 50 -4.24 8.03 14.01
CA TRP A 50 -4.92 6.74 13.90
C TRP A 50 -4.52 5.79 15.02
N LEU A 51 -3.23 5.68 15.36
CA LEU A 51 -2.74 4.82 16.45
C LEU A 51 -3.36 5.23 17.80
N GLN A 52 -3.40 6.53 18.09
CA GLN A 52 -3.99 7.07 19.32
C GLN A 52 -5.48 6.77 19.41
N GLU A 53 -6.22 6.93 18.31
CA GLU A 53 -7.67 6.66 18.26
C GLU A 53 -7.95 5.15 18.36
N ALA A 54 -7.25 4.35 17.56
CA ALA A 54 -7.40 2.89 17.55
C ALA A 54 -7.11 2.28 18.93
N GLU A 55 -6.14 2.84 19.68
CA GLU A 55 -5.82 2.39 21.03
C GLU A 55 -6.96 2.60 22.04
N LYS A 56 -7.90 3.50 21.80
CA LYS A 56 -9.10 3.61 22.67
C LYS A 56 -10.00 2.38 22.54
N SER A 57 -9.99 1.73 21.39
CA SER A 57 -10.76 0.53 21.11
C SER A 57 -10.07 -0.74 21.61
N ARG A 58 -10.84 -1.76 21.98
CA ARG A 58 -10.33 -3.11 22.27
C ARG A 58 -9.99 -3.90 21.00
N LEU A 59 -10.55 -3.53 19.84
CA LEU A 59 -10.35 -4.23 18.57
C LEU A 59 -8.87 -4.49 18.26
N ILE A 60 -8.61 -5.58 17.56
CA ILE A 60 -7.25 -5.99 17.15
C ILE A 60 -6.75 -4.96 16.12
N LYS A 61 -5.56 -4.40 16.31
CA LYS A 61 -5.00 -3.43 15.38
C LYS A 61 -4.04 -4.13 14.44
N THR A 62 -4.21 -3.91 13.16
CA THR A 62 -3.43 -4.55 12.11
C THR A 62 -2.78 -3.49 11.25
N ILE A 63 -1.44 -3.47 11.21
CA ILE A 63 -0.65 -2.52 10.44
C ILE A 63 0.01 -3.24 9.27
N VAL A 64 -0.36 -2.88 8.06
CA VAL A 64 0.09 -3.59 6.85
C VAL A 64 0.64 -2.64 5.82
N GLY A 65 1.23 -3.19 4.77
CA GLY A 65 1.73 -2.43 3.65
C GLY A 65 3.02 -3.00 3.11
N PHE A 66 3.49 -2.39 2.04
CA PHE A 66 4.65 -2.87 1.29
C PHE A 66 5.93 -2.94 2.16
N ARG A 67 6.90 -3.73 1.73
CA ARG A 67 8.18 -3.87 2.44
C ARG A 67 8.91 -2.52 2.44
N ARG A 68 9.57 -2.18 3.56
CA ARG A 68 10.40 -0.96 3.73
C ARG A 68 9.66 0.39 3.69
N VAL A 69 8.32 0.40 3.85
CA VAL A 69 7.53 1.64 3.98
C VAL A 69 7.54 2.25 5.40
N GLY A 70 8.23 1.63 6.35
CA GLY A 70 8.37 2.15 7.72
C GLY A 70 7.40 1.61 8.77
N LYS A 71 6.71 0.47 8.52
CA LYS A 71 5.78 -0.16 9.48
C LYS A 71 6.44 -0.46 10.84
N SER A 72 7.55 -1.20 10.84
CA SER A 72 8.28 -1.53 12.07
C SER A 72 8.83 -0.27 12.76
N PHE A 73 9.18 0.77 12.00
CA PHE A 73 9.60 2.05 12.59
C PHE A 73 8.45 2.72 13.34
N LEU A 74 7.27 2.79 12.72
CA LEU A 74 6.04 3.31 13.32
C LEU A 74 5.66 2.51 14.58
N LEU A 75 5.68 1.17 14.52
CA LEU A 75 5.40 0.31 15.66
C LEU A 75 6.40 0.49 16.81
N LYS A 76 7.69 0.68 16.52
CA LYS A 76 8.71 0.92 17.54
C LYS A 76 8.60 2.31 18.18
N MET A 77 8.14 3.31 17.43
CA MET A 77 7.78 4.61 18.03
C MET A 77 6.57 4.45 18.95
N TRP A 78 5.53 3.75 18.48
CA TRP A 78 4.33 3.49 19.26
C TRP A 78 4.58 2.65 20.52
N LEU A 79 5.47 1.66 20.42
CA LEU A 79 5.94 0.85 21.55
C LEU A 79 6.35 1.72 22.73
N ARG A 80 7.06 2.83 22.50
CA ARG A 80 7.54 3.69 23.59
C ARG A 80 6.39 4.34 24.36
N GLU A 81 5.33 4.72 23.68
CA GLU A 81 4.14 5.29 24.33
C GLU A 81 3.36 4.21 25.09
N LEU A 82 3.24 3.02 24.52
CA LEU A 82 2.63 1.88 25.19
C LEU A 82 3.42 1.46 26.44
N GLU A 83 4.75 1.48 26.38
CA GLU A 83 5.61 1.15 27.53
C GLU A 83 5.49 2.18 28.66
N LYS A 84 5.32 3.48 28.34
CA LYS A 84 5.02 4.50 29.34
C LYS A 84 3.67 4.27 30.01
N LYS A 85 2.66 3.83 29.24
CA LYS A 85 1.29 3.65 29.73
C LYS A 85 1.07 2.36 30.53
N TYR A 86 1.59 1.23 30.03
CA TYR A 86 1.31 -0.10 30.60
C TYR A 86 2.47 -0.68 31.40
N GLY A 87 3.65 -0.07 31.32
CA GLY A 87 4.89 -0.59 31.89
C GLY A 87 5.63 -1.49 30.91
N ARG A 88 6.96 -1.38 30.91
CA ARG A 88 7.85 -2.04 29.94
C ARG A 88 7.75 -3.57 29.98
N GLU A 89 7.50 -4.14 31.15
CA GLU A 89 7.34 -5.57 31.37
C GLU A 89 6.03 -6.10 30.79
N ASN A 90 4.98 -5.26 30.77
CA ASN A 90 3.64 -5.61 30.26
C ASN A 90 3.47 -5.38 28.75
N VAL A 91 4.51 -4.88 28.06
CA VAL A 91 4.51 -4.76 26.59
C VAL A 91 5.48 -5.76 25.96
N LEU A 92 4.94 -6.67 25.16
CA LEU A 92 5.67 -7.71 24.43
C LEU A 92 5.72 -7.36 22.94
N TYR A 93 6.84 -6.77 22.49
CA TYR A 93 7.15 -6.67 21.06
C TYR A 93 7.99 -7.89 20.64
N LEU A 94 7.51 -8.65 19.67
CA LEU A 94 8.26 -9.67 18.93
C LEU A 94 8.28 -9.36 17.43
N ASN A 95 9.45 -9.55 16.79
CA ASN A 95 9.61 -9.52 15.34
C ASN A 95 9.99 -10.92 14.86
N PHE A 96 9.11 -11.58 14.12
CA PHE A 96 9.33 -12.97 13.70
C PHE A 96 10.35 -13.14 12.56
N GLU A 97 10.87 -12.05 11.99
CA GLU A 97 12.07 -12.08 11.14
C GLU A 97 13.38 -12.14 11.96
N SER A 98 13.33 -12.00 13.30
CA SER A 98 14.53 -12.06 14.15
C SER A 98 15.07 -13.49 14.26
N ASP A 99 16.40 -13.63 14.18
CA ASP A 99 17.09 -14.92 14.34
C ASP A 99 16.79 -15.59 15.68
N TRP A 100 16.53 -14.81 16.75
CA TRP A 100 16.17 -15.35 18.07
C TRP A 100 14.82 -16.08 18.09
N LEU A 101 13.97 -15.83 17.10
CA LEU A 101 12.64 -16.42 16.96
C LEU A 101 12.54 -17.33 15.73
N ARG A 102 13.66 -17.67 15.09
CA ARG A 102 13.69 -18.47 13.85
C ARG A 102 13.00 -19.82 13.98
N GLU A 103 12.99 -20.41 15.17
CA GLU A 103 12.35 -21.71 15.42
C GLU A 103 10.85 -21.58 15.70
N VAL A 104 10.33 -20.37 15.96
CA VAL A 104 8.90 -20.14 16.22
C VAL A 104 8.17 -20.03 14.89
N LYS A 105 7.59 -21.14 14.43
CA LYS A 105 6.94 -21.27 13.11
C LYS A 105 5.51 -21.78 13.19
N THR A 106 5.03 -22.18 14.36
CA THR A 106 3.68 -22.70 14.58
C THR A 106 3.01 -22.04 15.78
N VAL A 107 1.68 -22.09 15.81
CA VAL A 107 0.88 -21.54 16.91
C VAL A 107 1.23 -22.19 18.27
N GLN A 108 1.59 -23.47 18.30
CA GLN A 108 1.98 -24.18 19.52
C GLN A 108 3.25 -23.58 20.13
N GLU A 109 4.23 -23.27 19.29
CA GLU A 109 5.50 -22.67 19.73
C GLU A 109 5.26 -21.23 20.17
N LEU A 110 4.40 -20.49 19.46
CA LEU A 110 4.01 -19.15 19.86
C LEU A 110 3.27 -19.12 21.20
N ARG A 111 2.45 -20.15 21.50
CA ARG A 111 1.81 -20.33 22.82
C ARG A 111 2.85 -20.50 23.93
N GLN A 112 3.87 -21.32 23.71
CA GLN A 112 4.97 -21.47 24.67
C GLN A 112 5.67 -20.14 24.93
N VAL A 113 5.90 -19.33 23.88
CA VAL A 113 6.50 -17.99 24.04
C VAL A 113 5.60 -17.08 24.86
N TRP A 114 4.29 -17.09 24.60
CA TRP A 114 3.31 -16.31 25.37
C TRP A 114 3.28 -16.73 26.85
N GLU A 115 3.18 -18.03 27.13
CA GLU A 115 3.16 -18.57 28.50
C GLU A 115 4.45 -18.24 29.26
N MET A 116 5.60 -18.40 28.61
CA MET A 116 6.90 -18.01 29.17
C MET A 116 6.95 -16.52 29.46
N TYR A 117 6.46 -15.68 28.56
CA TYR A 117 6.39 -14.24 28.78
C TYR A 117 5.54 -13.89 30.01
N VAL A 118 4.34 -14.48 30.12
CA VAL A 118 3.42 -14.22 31.23
C VAL A 118 4.02 -14.66 32.56
N LYS A 119 4.67 -15.82 32.60
CA LYS A 119 5.25 -16.40 33.82
C LYS A 119 6.54 -15.70 34.27
N GLU A 120 7.45 -15.42 33.35
CA GLU A 120 8.84 -15.06 33.69
C GLU A 120 9.14 -13.56 33.57
N ILE A 121 8.23 -12.77 32.99
CA ILE A 121 8.51 -11.37 32.67
C ILE A 121 7.33 -10.43 32.95
N ALA A 122 6.11 -10.78 32.54
CA ALA A 122 4.96 -9.89 32.69
C ALA A 122 4.65 -9.62 34.17
N LYS A 123 4.08 -8.44 34.44
CA LYS A 123 3.58 -8.05 35.77
C LYS A 123 2.05 -8.15 35.81
N ALA A 124 1.46 -7.87 36.97
CA ALA A 124 0.02 -7.68 37.09
C ALA A 124 -0.47 -6.51 36.20
N GLY A 125 -1.76 -6.51 35.85
CA GLY A 125 -2.39 -5.48 35.02
C GLY A 125 -2.65 -5.89 33.56
N GLU A 126 -3.01 -4.94 32.71
CA GLU A 126 -3.27 -5.16 31.29
C GLU A 126 -1.96 -5.39 30.51
N LYS A 127 -1.98 -6.31 29.53
CA LYS A 127 -0.83 -6.67 28.68
C LYS A 127 -1.01 -6.08 27.30
N VAL A 128 0.09 -5.80 26.62
CA VAL A 128 0.09 -5.39 25.22
C VAL A 128 1.03 -6.29 24.43
N VAL A 129 0.55 -6.83 23.32
CA VAL A 129 1.37 -7.59 22.37
C VAL A 129 1.49 -6.82 21.07
N ILE A 130 2.72 -6.71 20.56
CA ILE A 130 3.05 -6.22 19.24
C ILE A 130 3.78 -7.34 18.51
N TRP A 131 3.13 -7.94 17.53
CA TRP A 131 3.66 -9.04 16.74
C TRP A 131 3.90 -8.59 15.31
N ASP A 132 5.17 -8.33 15.00
CA ASP A 132 5.63 -7.85 13.71
C ASP A 132 6.03 -9.02 12.82
N GLU A 133 5.58 -8.99 11.56
CA GLU A 133 5.70 -10.07 10.57
C GLU A 133 5.09 -11.41 11.08
N VAL A 134 3.93 -11.32 11.76
CA VAL A 134 3.28 -12.47 12.43
C VAL A 134 2.92 -13.61 11.47
N GLN A 135 2.71 -13.31 10.19
CA GLN A 135 2.39 -14.29 9.15
C GLN A 135 3.50 -15.34 8.90
N VAL A 136 4.70 -15.13 9.46
CA VAL A 136 5.78 -16.13 9.49
C VAL A 136 5.40 -17.36 10.34
N VAL A 137 4.53 -17.18 11.33
CA VAL A 137 4.04 -18.25 12.20
C VAL A 137 2.77 -18.84 11.60
N LYS A 138 2.68 -20.15 11.41
CA LYS A 138 1.46 -20.80 10.91
C LYS A 138 0.35 -20.83 11.96
N GLU A 139 -0.88 -20.57 11.53
CA GLU A 139 -2.10 -20.62 12.35
C GLU A 139 -2.09 -19.69 13.59
N TRP A 140 -1.27 -18.63 13.53
CA TRP A 140 -1.10 -17.65 14.59
C TRP A 140 -2.42 -16.98 15.01
N GLU A 141 -3.40 -16.91 14.10
CA GLU A 141 -4.73 -16.32 14.28
C GLU A 141 -5.48 -17.00 15.43
N LYS A 142 -5.27 -18.31 15.63
CA LYS A 142 -5.93 -19.09 16.70
C LYS A 142 -5.56 -18.58 18.08
N LEU A 143 -4.28 -18.25 18.30
CA LEU A 143 -3.84 -17.69 19.58
C LEU A 143 -4.32 -16.25 19.75
N VAL A 144 -4.25 -15.43 18.69
CA VAL A 144 -4.76 -14.05 18.74
C VAL A 144 -6.23 -14.01 19.14
N ARG A 145 -7.07 -14.88 18.54
CA ARG A 145 -8.48 -15.00 18.89
C ARG A 145 -8.67 -15.32 20.38
N GLN A 146 -7.93 -16.30 20.88
CA GLN A 146 -7.99 -16.68 22.29
C GLN A 146 -7.58 -15.54 23.22
N LEU A 147 -6.47 -14.85 22.94
CA LEU A 147 -6.02 -13.71 23.74
C LEU A 147 -7.04 -12.57 23.72
N TYR A 148 -7.65 -12.33 22.56
CA TYR A 148 -8.69 -11.33 22.42
C TYR A 148 -9.94 -11.69 23.21
N GLU A 149 -10.34 -12.96 23.28
CA GLU A 149 -11.53 -13.41 24.00
C GLU A 149 -11.31 -13.43 25.52
N MET A 150 -10.16 -13.92 25.98
CA MET A 150 -9.76 -13.90 27.40
C MET A 150 -9.75 -12.48 27.98
N GLY A 151 -9.35 -11.49 27.18
CA GLY A 151 -9.24 -10.11 27.61
C GLY A 151 -8.03 -9.82 28.48
N GLY A 152 -7.90 -8.55 28.88
CA GLY A 152 -6.70 -8.05 29.55
C GLY A 152 -5.46 -8.01 28.64
N VAL A 153 -5.63 -8.18 27.33
CA VAL A 153 -4.56 -8.11 26.32
C VAL A 153 -4.98 -7.20 25.16
N ARG A 154 -4.14 -6.21 24.85
CA ARG A 154 -4.25 -5.36 23.66
C ARG A 154 -3.34 -5.90 22.57
N ILE A 155 -3.88 -6.06 21.36
CA ILE A 155 -3.20 -6.79 20.28
C ILE A 155 -2.93 -5.86 19.11
N TRP A 156 -1.65 -5.78 18.75
CA TRP A 156 -1.12 -5.10 17.58
C TRP A 156 -0.38 -6.10 16.71
N LEU A 157 -0.73 -6.15 15.43
CA LEU A 157 -0.17 -7.07 14.45
C LEU A 157 0.41 -6.28 13.29
N SER A 158 1.46 -6.79 12.67
CA SER A 158 2.01 -6.24 11.42
C SER A 158 2.46 -7.32 10.46
N GLY A 159 2.46 -6.97 9.17
CA GLY A 159 2.95 -7.84 8.10
C GLY A 159 3.14 -7.13 6.77
N SER A 160 4.07 -7.64 5.97
CA SER A 160 4.43 -7.15 4.63
C SER A 160 3.42 -7.45 3.53
N ASN A 161 2.41 -8.28 3.79
CA ASN A 161 1.43 -8.72 2.80
C ASN A 161 -0.01 -8.63 3.32
N SER A 162 -0.96 -8.68 2.39
CA SER A 162 -2.39 -8.48 2.64
C SER A 162 -3.09 -9.68 3.28
N SER A 163 -2.39 -10.76 3.66
CA SER A 163 -3.01 -11.86 4.41
C SER A 163 -3.70 -11.34 5.68
N LEU A 164 -3.08 -10.36 6.32
CA LEU A 164 -3.60 -9.61 7.47
C LEU A 164 -4.81 -8.72 7.17
N LEU A 165 -5.11 -8.46 5.90
CA LEU A 165 -6.33 -7.79 5.45
C LEU A 165 -7.34 -8.75 4.82
N SER A 166 -6.97 -10.02 4.62
CA SER A 166 -7.75 -10.95 3.83
C SER A 166 -9.11 -11.23 4.47
N GLY A 167 -10.10 -11.53 3.63
CA GLY A 167 -11.42 -11.94 4.08
C GLY A 167 -11.37 -13.18 4.98
N GLU A 168 -10.41 -14.08 4.77
CA GLU A 168 -10.19 -15.25 5.62
C GLU A 168 -9.77 -14.86 7.03
N LEU A 169 -8.88 -13.88 7.18
CA LEU A 169 -8.45 -13.39 8.47
C LEU A 169 -9.51 -12.50 9.14
N ALA A 170 -10.19 -11.66 8.38
CA ALA A 170 -11.36 -10.95 8.87
C ALA A 170 -12.44 -11.93 9.35
N SER A 171 -12.68 -13.03 8.63
CA SER A 171 -13.59 -14.10 9.05
C SER A 171 -13.06 -14.84 10.29
N ALA A 172 -11.76 -15.15 10.32
CA ALA A 172 -11.11 -15.80 11.45
C ALA A 172 -11.08 -14.92 12.70
N LEU A 173 -11.12 -13.61 12.56
CA LEU A 173 -11.25 -12.67 13.67
C LEU A 173 -12.68 -12.14 13.83
N ALA A 174 -13.65 -12.67 13.06
CA ALA A 174 -15.06 -12.28 13.04
C ALA A 174 -15.28 -10.76 12.90
N GLY A 175 -14.49 -10.09 12.07
CA GLY A 175 -14.55 -8.64 11.84
C GLY A 175 -13.99 -7.78 12.98
N ARG A 176 -13.38 -8.39 14.01
CA ARG A 176 -12.90 -7.70 15.23
C ARG A 176 -11.53 -7.05 15.04
N ASN A 177 -11.27 -6.45 13.88
CA ASN A 177 -10.00 -5.78 13.58
C ASN A 177 -10.18 -4.33 13.08
N LEU A 178 -9.16 -3.52 13.33
CA LEU A 178 -8.97 -2.21 12.73
C LEU A 178 -7.68 -2.26 11.94
N SER A 179 -7.76 -1.96 10.65
CA SER A 179 -6.63 -2.11 9.73
C SER A 179 -6.10 -0.77 9.27
N LEU A 180 -4.78 -0.62 9.27
CA LEU A 180 -4.06 0.54 8.78
C LEU A 180 -3.09 0.13 7.67
N LEU A 181 -3.27 0.69 6.47
CA LEU A 181 -2.32 0.54 5.36
C LEU A 181 -1.27 1.65 5.41
N VAL A 182 -0.03 1.30 5.75
CA VAL A 182 1.11 2.20 5.68
C VAL A 182 1.67 2.18 4.26
N GLN A 183 1.74 3.37 3.66
CA GLN A 183 2.26 3.59 2.31
C GLN A 183 3.66 4.20 2.36
N PRO A 184 4.41 4.24 1.23
CA PRO A 184 5.61 5.06 1.10
C PRO A 184 5.35 6.51 1.49
N PHE A 185 6.43 7.28 1.70
CA PHE A 185 6.29 8.69 2.04
C PHE A 185 5.45 9.41 1.01
N SER A 186 4.46 10.17 1.45
CA SER A 186 3.78 11.17 0.60
C SER A 186 4.79 12.24 0.16
N PHE A 187 4.41 13.06 -0.82
CA PHE A 187 5.26 14.18 -1.20
C PHE A 187 5.49 15.16 -0.03
N ARG A 188 4.49 15.39 0.80
CA ARG A 188 4.61 16.22 2.02
C ARG A 188 5.62 15.63 2.99
N GLU A 189 5.54 14.32 3.24
CA GLU A 189 6.50 13.59 4.09
C GLU A 189 7.92 13.63 3.50
N PHE A 190 8.05 13.60 2.17
CA PHE A 190 9.34 13.77 1.49
C PHE A 190 9.93 15.19 1.64
N LEU A 191 9.09 16.23 1.58
CA LEU A 191 9.54 17.61 1.83
C LEU A 191 10.05 17.77 3.26
N GLU A 192 9.31 17.24 4.25
CA GLU A 192 9.74 17.20 5.65
C GLU A 192 11.09 16.47 5.79
N TYR A 193 11.23 15.30 5.16
CA TYR A 193 12.49 14.54 5.14
C TYR A 193 13.68 15.36 4.59
N LYS A 194 13.44 16.14 3.54
CA LYS A 194 14.44 17.02 2.91
C LYS A 194 14.60 18.37 3.63
N GLY A 195 13.82 18.65 4.68
CA GLY A 195 13.87 19.92 5.42
C GLY A 195 13.35 21.11 4.61
N ILE A 196 12.51 20.86 3.60
CA ILE A 196 11.93 21.89 2.74
C ILE A 196 10.60 22.31 3.36
N ARG A 197 10.48 23.59 3.72
CA ARG A 197 9.22 24.13 4.24
C ARG A 197 8.15 24.13 3.15
N VAL A 198 6.94 23.76 3.54
CA VAL A 198 5.76 23.78 2.68
C VAL A 198 5.21 25.21 2.61
N ASP A 199 6.02 26.14 2.10
CA ASP A 199 5.58 27.49 1.77
C ASP A 199 5.72 27.70 0.26
N TYR A 200 4.59 27.57 -0.44
CA TYR A 200 4.56 27.63 -1.90
C TYR A 200 4.60 29.05 -2.46
N GLU A 201 4.36 30.07 -1.64
CA GLU A 201 4.42 31.46 -2.09
C GLU A 201 5.86 31.96 -2.07
N GLU A 202 6.66 31.49 -1.10
CA GLU A 202 8.07 31.87 -0.96
C GLU A 202 9.05 30.86 -1.60
N ASN A 203 8.68 29.57 -1.72
CA ASN A 203 9.59 28.49 -2.14
C ASN A 203 9.13 27.68 -3.35
N GLU A 204 8.30 28.25 -4.23
CA GLU A 204 7.72 27.55 -5.40
C GLU A 204 8.75 26.74 -6.19
N GLU A 205 9.87 27.36 -6.58
CA GLU A 205 10.91 26.67 -7.35
C GLU A 205 11.57 25.51 -6.59
N ALA A 206 11.80 25.68 -5.28
CA ALA A 206 12.41 24.63 -4.47
C ALA A 206 11.48 23.42 -4.37
N VAL A 207 10.16 23.66 -4.25
CA VAL A 207 9.20 22.58 -4.21
C VAL A 207 8.99 21.95 -5.59
N GLU A 208 9.00 22.71 -6.68
CA GLU A 208 8.99 22.14 -8.04
C GLU A 208 10.21 21.23 -8.29
N ARG A 209 11.41 21.67 -7.89
CA ARG A 209 12.63 20.86 -7.95
C ARG A 209 12.49 19.59 -7.10
N ALA A 210 11.97 19.72 -5.89
CA ALA A 210 11.72 18.59 -5.00
C ALA A 210 10.70 17.60 -5.61
N LEU A 211 9.66 18.09 -6.28
CA LEU A 211 8.66 17.26 -6.95
C LEU A 211 9.29 16.44 -8.07
N ARG A 212 10.15 17.03 -8.91
CA ARG A 212 10.88 16.29 -9.96
C ARG A 212 11.76 15.19 -9.37
N VAL A 213 12.43 15.48 -8.26
CA VAL A 213 13.24 14.47 -7.54
C VAL A 213 12.34 13.36 -7.00
N TYR A 214 11.25 13.71 -6.32
CA TYR A 214 10.31 12.76 -5.75
C TYR A 214 9.63 11.89 -6.81
N LEU A 215 9.27 12.45 -7.97
CA LEU A 215 8.71 11.66 -9.07
C LEU A 215 9.68 10.58 -9.54
N ARG A 216 10.99 10.83 -9.56
CA ARG A 216 11.99 9.83 -9.99
C ARG A 216 12.44 8.89 -8.88
N ARG A 217 12.53 9.38 -7.64
CA ARG A 217 13.04 8.63 -6.48
C ARG A 217 11.93 7.90 -5.71
N GLY A 218 10.69 8.37 -5.81
CA GLY A 218 9.57 7.93 -5.00
C GLY A 218 9.71 8.24 -3.51
N GLY A 219 8.91 7.56 -2.70
CA GLY A 219 8.76 7.78 -1.25
C GLY A 219 9.32 6.67 -0.36
N LEU A 220 10.04 5.69 -0.90
CA LEU A 220 10.75 4.69 -0.08
C LEU A 220 11.94 5.34 0.63
N GLY A 221 11.82 5.53 1.95
CA GLY A 221 12.72 6.36 2.74
C GLY A 221 14.20 5.96 2.71
N GLU A 222 14.50 4.66 2.77
CA GLU A 222 15.88 4.16 2.89
C GLU A 222 16.78 4.50 1.69
N GLN A 223 16.21 4.75 0.50
CA GLN A 223 17.01 5.09 -0.69
C GLN A 223 17.15 6.59 -0.96
N LEU A 224 16.45 7.45 -0.22
CA LEU A 224 16.33 8.88 -0.57
C LEU A 224 17.64 9.66 -0.52
N ASP A 225 18.64 9.15 0.21
CA ASP A 225 19.97 9.75 0.32
C ASP A 225 21.06 8.95 -0.43
N LEU A 226 20.67 7.89 -1.15
CA LEU A 226 21.60 7.12 -1.97
C LEU A 226 21.90 7.82 -3.30
N SER A 227 23.09 7.55 -3.85
CA SER A 227 23.37 7.88 -5.26
C SER A 227 22.36 7.20 -6.19
N GLN A 228 22.23 7.67 -7.43
CA GLN A 228 21.28 7.09 -8.38
C GLN A 228 21.57 5.60 -8.65
N GLU A 229 22.84 5.23 -8.74
CA GLU A 229 23.28 3.85 -8.98
C GLU A 229 22.95 2.93 -7.80
N LEU A 230 23.24 3.39 -6.57
CA LEU A 230 22.88 2.66 -5.36
C LEU A 230 21.36 2.55 -5.18
N ALA A 231 20.58 3.56 -5.59
CA ALA A 231 19.12 3.48 -5.55
C ALA A 231 18.57 2.46 -6.56
N LYS A 232 19.19 2.29 -7.74
CA LYS A 232 18.83 1.22 -8.69
C LYS A 232 19.11 -0.15 -8.08
N ASN A 233 20.29 -0.35 -7.50
CA ASN A 233 20.66 -1.60 -6.82
C ASN A 233 19.70 -1.90 -5.66
N TYR A 234 19.38 -0.89 -4.83
CA TYR A 234 18.42 -0.99 -3.74
C TYR A 234 17.05 -1.48 -4.24
N ARG A 235 16.54 -0.88 -5.32
CA ARG A 235 15.26 -1.25 -5.93
C ARG A 235 15.28 -2.69 -6.41
N ASP A 236 16.32 -3.10 -7.12
CA ASP A 236 16.39 -4.44 -7.70
C ASP A 236 16.49 -5.51 -6.60
N ASN A 237 17.25 -5.24 -5.53
CA ASN A 237 17.29 -6.10 -4.33
C ASN A 237 15.95 -6.14 -3.59
N LEU A 238 15.25 -5.01 -3.48
CA LEU A 238 13.92 -4.96 -2.87
C LEU A 238 12.92 -5.80 -3.67
N LEU A 239 12.92 -5.65 -4.99
CA LEU A 239 12.05 -6.41 -5.88
C LEU A 239 12.33 -7.92 -5.74
N GLN A 240 13.61 -8.32 -5.75
CA GLN A 240 14.00 -9.71 -5.56
C GLN A 240 13.53 -10.26 -4.20
N LYS A 241 13.65 -9.46 -3.14
CA LYS A 241 13.20 -9.86 -1.81
C LYS A 241 11.69 -10.08 -1.74
N VAL A 242 10.91 -9.17 -2.31
CA VAL A 242 9.43 -9.32 -2.37
C VAL A 242 9.05 -10.54 -3.19
N ILE A 243 9.72 -10.77 -4.32
CA ILE A 243 9.49 -11.95 -5.16
C ILE A 243 9.69 -13.23 -4.37
N ILE A 244 10.81 -13.37 -3.65
CA ILE A 244 11.16 -14.61 -2.96
C ILE A 244 10.29 -14.79 -1.70
N ASP A 245 10.33 -13.79 -0.82
CA ASP A 245 9.85 -13.93 0.56
C ASP A 245 8.33 -13.73 0.63
N ASP A 246 7.80 -12.75 -0.10
CA ASP A 246 6.39 -12.36 0.03
C ASP A 246 5.48 -13.11 -0.97
N ILE A 247 6.03 -13.57 -2.11
CA ILE A 247 5.26 -14.16 -3.21
C ILE A 247 5.61 -15.64 -3.46
N ALA A 248 6.85 -15.94 -3.86
CA ALA A 248 7.19 -17.24 -4.44
C ALA A 248 7.03 -18.39 -3.44
N GLN A 249 7.49 -18.20 -2.20
CA GLN A 249 7.35 -19.18 -1.13
C GLN A 249 5.88 -19.38 -0.73
N ARG A 250 5.12 -18.29 -0.63
CA ARG A 250 3.71 -18.31 -0.19
C ARG A 250 2.79 -18.97 -1.21
N PHE A 251 2.88 -18.56 -2.47
CA PHE A 251 1.99 -19.02 -3.54
C PHE A 251 2.58 -20.20 -4.34
N LYS A 252 3.72 -20.75 -3.90
CA LYS A 252 4.44 -21.86 -4.57
C LYS A 252 4.64 -21.60 -6.07
N VAL A 253 5.11 -20.40 -6.38
CA VAL A 253 5.29 -19.91 -7.75
C VAL A 253 6.32 -20.78 -8.48
N ARG A 254 5.89 -21.38 -9.60
CA ARG A 254 6.77 -22.25 -10.41
C ARG A 254 7.76 -21.46 -11.27
N ASN A 255 7.31 -20.35 -11.85
CA ASN A 255 8.12 -19.55 -12.76
C ASN A 255 8.27 -18.11 -12.24
N VAL A 256 9.34 -17.91 -11.47
CA VAL A 256 9.70 -16.61 -10.87
C VAL A 256 10.10 -15.59 -11.93
N ARG A 257 10.70 -16.02 -13.05
CA ARG A 257 11.05 -15.14 -14.16
C ARG A 257 9.81 -14.49 -14.75
N VAL A 258 8.78 -15.28 -15.07
CA VAL A 258 7.50 -14.76 -15.58
C VAL A 258 6.84 -13.81 -14.58
N LEU A 259 6.89 -14.12 -13.28
CA LEU A 259 6.38 -13.22 -12.23
C LEU A 259 7.06 -11.85 -12.26
N LYS A 260 8.38 -11.83 -12.41
CA LYS A 260 9.16 -10.60 -12.55
C LYS A 260 8.86 -9.87 -13.85
N ASP A 261 8.83 -10.57 -14.98
CA ASP A 261 8.61 -9.98 -16.30
C ASP A 261 7.20 -9.33 -16.40
N ILE A 262 6.19 -9.94 -15.77
CA ILE A 262 4.84 -9.35 -15.64
C ILE A 262 4.89 -8.03 -14.85
N PHE A 263 5.60 -8.01 -13.71
CA PHE A 263 5.74 -6.78 -12.92
C PHE A 263 6.46 -5.69 -13.72
N GLU A 264 7.55 -6.02 -14.41
CA GLU A 264 8.29 -5.06 -15.22
C GLU A 264 7.45 -4.52 -16.39
N PHE A 265 6.66 -5.38 -17.02
CA PHE A 265 5.72 -4.97 -18.06
C PHE A 265 4.67 -3.99 -17.51
N VAL A 266 4.07 -4.29 -16.36
CA VAL A 266 3.10 -3.41 -15.71
C VAL A 266 3.75 -2.11 -15.27
N ALA A 267 4.94 -2.15 -14.66
CA ALA A 267 5.68 -0.97 -14.24
C ALA A 267 6.02 -0.03 -15.42
N GLY A 268 6.33 -0.59 -16.60
CA GLY A 268 6.54 0.19 -17.83
C GLY A 268 5.25 0.75 -18.45
N ASN A 269 4.09 0.14 -18.13
CA ASN A 269 2.76 0.51 -18.62
C ASN A 269 1.85 1.05 -17.51
N VAL A 270 2.41 1.56 -16.41
CA VAL A 270 1.65 2.31 -15.37
C VAL A 270 0.86 3.41 -16.06
N SER A 271 -0.32 3.76 -15.53
CA SER A 271 -1.35 4.64 -16.11
C SER A 271 -2.12 4.07 -17.31
N SER A 272 -1.58 3.09 -18.02
CA SER A 272 -2.26 2.58 -19.22
C SER A 272 -3.35 1.57 -18.86
N VAL A 273 -4.43 1.57 -19.65
CA VAL A 273 -5.42 0.49 -19.62
C VAL A 273 -4.82 -0.75 -20.28
N VAL A 274 -4.64 -1.82 -19.51
CA VAL A 274 -3.97 -3.05 -19.94
C VAL A 274 -4.92 -4.24 -19.83
N SER A 275 -4.89 -5.12 -20.83
CA SER A 275 -5.61 -6.39 -20.80
C SER A 275 -4.67 -7.53 -20.47
N LEU A 276 -5.17 -8.57 -19.80
CA LEU A 276 -4.38 -9.77 -19.50
C LEU A 276 -3.84 -10.44 -20.78
N ARG A 277 -4.61 -10.38 -21.88
CA ARG A 277 -4.17 -10.87 -23.20
C ARG A 277 -2.98 -10.10 -23.73
N ARG A 278 -2.93 -8.76 -23.55
CA ARG A 278 -1.80 -7.93 -23.98
C ARG A 278 -0.53 -8.30 -23.21
N ILE A 279 -0.63 -8.58 -21.91
CA ILE A 279 0.50 -9.01 -21.09
C ILE A 279 1.00 -10.37 -21.57
N ALA A 280 0.09 -11.35 -21.73
CA ALA A 280 0.43 -12.68 -22.21
C ALA A 280 1.08 -12.66 -23.61
N GLY A 281 0.49 -11.90 -24.54
CA GLY A 281 1.03 -11.76 -25.90
C GLY A 281 2.41 -11.09 -25.93
N GLN A 282 2.68 -10.14 -25.03
CA GLN A 282 4.01 -9.54 -24.94
C GLN A 282 5.07 -10.55 -24.47
N LEU A 283 4.72 -11.41 -23.52
CA LEU A 283 5.60 -12.49 -23.07
C LEU A 283 5.80 -13.55 -24.16
N GLU A 284 4.75 -13.86 -24.92
CA GLU A 284 4.83 -14.79 -26.04
C GLU A 284 5.75 -14.26 -27.16
N ASN A 285 5.71 -12.95 -27.45
CA ASN A 285 6.64 -12.30 -28.37
C ASN A 285 8.12 -12.41 -27.93
N GLN A 286 8.36 -12.62 -26.63
CA GLN A 286 9.68 -12.87 -26.05
C GLN A 286 10.01 -14.37 -25.94
N GLY A 287 9.19 -15.23 -26.56
CA GLY A 287 9.36 -16.68 -26.55
C GLY A 287 8.80 -17.38 -25.31
N ILE A 288 8.04 -16.69 -24.46
CA ILE A 288 7.52 -17.22 -23.19
C ILE A 288 6.01 -17.40 -23.27
N LYS A 289 5.55 -18.63 -23.50
CA LYS A 289 4.12 -18.95 -23.49
C LYS A 289 3.59 -18.97 -22.06
N VAL A 290 2.55 -18.17 -21.80
CA VAL A 290 1.89 -18.07 -20.51
C VAL A 290 0.37 -18.02 -20.68
N SER A 291 -0.37 -18.71 -19.82
CA SER A 291 -1.82 -18.65 -19.84
C SER A 291 -2.33 -17.32 -19.26
N ILE A 292 -3.53 -16.89 -19.68
CA ILE A 292 -4.19 -15.70 -19.13
C ILE A 292 -4.42 -15.84 -17.62
N GLU A 293 -4.73 -17.05 -17.15
CA GLU A 293 -4.94 -17.36 -15.73
C GLU A 293 -3.66 -17.19 -14.93
N THR A 294 -2.52 -17.66 -15.45
CA THR A 294 -1.21 -17.44 -14.81
C THR A 294 -0.89 -15.96 -14.70
N VAL A 295 -1.19 -15.16 -15.74
CA VAL A 295 -1.01 -13.70 -15.68
C VAL A 295 -1.89 -13.08 -14.59
N ASP A 296 -3.17 -13.45 -14.53
CA ASP A 296 -4.11 -12.94 -13.52
C ASP A 296 -3.64 -13.27 -12.10
N ASN A 297 -3.28 -14.53 -11.86
CA ASN A 297 -2.76 -15.00 -10.58
C ASN A 297 -1.49 -14.23 -10.17
N TYR A 298 -0.55 -14.02 -11.10
CA TYR A 298 0.69 -13.32 -10.78
C TYR A 298 0.47 -11.83 -10.50
N LEU A 299 -0.46 -11.17 -11.21
CA LEU A 299 -0.87 -9.81 -10.87
C LEU A 299 -1.54 -9.75 -9.50
N HIS A 300 -2.39 -10.72 -9.19
CA HIS A 300 -3.01 -10.85 -7.88
C HIS A 300 -1.95 -11.04 -6.78
N TYR A 301 -0.92 -11.86 -6.97
CA TYR A 301 0.15 -12.03 -5.99
C TYR A 301 0.93 -10.74 -5.73
N TRP A 302 1.17 -9.93 -6.77
CA TRP A 302 1.79 -8.61 -6.62
C TRP A 302 0.89 -7.62 -5.88
N GLN A 303 -0.43 -7.71 -6.06
CA GLN A 303 -1.39 -6.95 -5.26
C GLN A 303 -1.39 -7.41 -3.80
N GLU A 304 -1.32 -8.71 -3.55
CA GLU A 304 -1.24 -9.29 -2.20
C GLU A 304 0.05 -8.89 -1.46
N ALA A 305 1.14 -8.67 -2.21
CA ALA A 305 2.37 -8.12 -1.68
C ALA A 305 2.36 -6.58 -1.54
N PHE A 306 1.24 -5.90 -1.83
CA PHE A 306 1.09 -4.44 -1.90
C PHE A 306 1.99 -3.73 -2.92
N ALA A 307 2.65 -4.44 -3.83
CA ALA A 307 3.54 -3.85 -4.83
C ALA A 307 2.77 -3.21 -5.98
N LEU A 308 1.57 -3.74 -6.27
CA LEU A 308 0.66 -3.25 -7.29
C LEU A 308 -0.71 -2.94 -6.70
N ALA A 309 -1.39 -1.99 -7.32
CA ALA A 309 -2.81 -1.81 -7.12
C ALA A 309 -3.53 -1.70 -8.45
N ARG A 310 -4.68 -2.35 -8.52
CA ARG A 310 -5.55 -2.33 -9.70
C ARG A 310 -6.65 -1.29 -9.51
N VAL A 311 -6.94 -0.57 -10.59
CA VAL A 311 -8.07 0.37 -10.68
C VAL A 311 -8.97 -0.09 -11.82
N ASP A 312 -10.22 -0.32 -11.48
CA ASP A 312 -11.23 -0.76 -12.43
C ASP A 312 -11.96 0.41 -13.08
N LYS A 313 -12.53 0.13 -14.25
CA LYS A 313 -13.37 1.11 -14.94
C LYS A 313 -14.69 1.23 -14.19
N LEU A 314 -15.11 2.45 -13.89
CA LEU A 314 -16.44 2.70 -13.36
C LEU A 314 -17.49 2.20 -14.36
N ASP A 315 -18.37 1.32 -13.90
CA ASP A 315 -19.50 0.83 -14.68
C ASP A 315 -20.72 0.66 -13.78
N TYR A 316 -21.88 1.09 -14.28
CA TYR A 316 -23.16 1.03 -13.58
C TYR A 316 -23.83 -0.34 -13.73
N LYS A 317 -23.40 -1.15 -14.70
CA LYS A 317 -23.96 -2.48 -14.94
C LYS A 317 -23.17 -3.52 -14.14
N LEU A 318 -23.77 -3.95 -13.03
CA LEU A 318 -23.27 -4.97 -12.10
C LEU A 318 -22.80 -6.28 -12.78
N GLY A 319 -23.23 -6.58 -14.00
CA GLY A 319 -22.95 -7.85 -14.72
C GLY A 319 -21.56 -8.03 -15.34
N ARG A 320 -20.57 -7.15 -15.11
CA ARG A 320 -19.20 -7.29 -15.66
C ARG A 320 -18.13 -7.31 -14.57
N VAL A 321 -18.34 -8.13 -13.55
CA VAL A 321 -17.50 -8.30 -12.36
C VAL A 321 -16.10 -8.85 -12.70
N PHE A 322 -15.95 -9.60 -13.81
CA PHE A 322 -14.67 -10.24 -14.19
C PHE A 322 -13.95 -9.52 -15.34
N ARG A 323 -13.55 -8.26 -15.12
CA ARG A 323 -12.80 -7.55 -16.18
C ARG A 323 -11.39 -8.10 -16.27
N ARG A 324 -11.00 -8.57 -17.44
CA ARG A 324 -9.59 -8.85 -17.79
C ARG A 324 -8.85 -7.60 -18.24
N VAL A 325 -9.36 -6.40 -17.90
CA VAL A 325 -8.91 -5.10 -18.36
C VAL A 325 -8.98 -4.11 -17.19
N GLY A 326 -7.87 -3.45 -16.89
CA GLY A 326 -7.76 -2.49 -15.80
C GLY A 326 -6.55 -1.57 -15.96
N LYS A 327 -6.48 -0.53 -15.13
CA LYS A 327 -5.23 0.22 -14.92
C LYS A 327 -4.51 -0.39 -13.72
N TYR A 328 -3.18 -0.38 -13.75
CA TYR A 328 -2.35 -0.84 -12.65
C TYR A 328 -1.35 0.25 -12.26
N TYR A 329 -1.16 0.40 -10.95
CA TYR A 329 -0.28 1.39 -10.34
C TYR A 329 0.72 0.69 -9.43
N VAL A 330 1.99 1.04 -9.57
CA VAL A 330 3.07 0.49 -8.73
C VAL A 330 3.15 1.26 -7.44
N VAL A 331 3.42 0.56 -6.33
CA VAL A 331 3.43 1.13 -4.97
C VAL A 331 4.26 2.39 -4.80
N ASP A 332 5.31 2.52 -5.60
CA ASP A 332 6.25 3.62 -5.52
C ASP A 332 6.87 3.91 -6.89
N ASN A 333 7.08 5.20 -7.19
CA ASN A 333 7.65 5.61 -8.48
C ASN A 333 9.08 5.10 -8.72
N LEU A 334 9.81 4.68 -7.67
CA LEU A 334 11.11 4.04 -7.80
C LEU A 334 11.07 2.84 -8.77
N PHE A 335 9.94 2.14 -8.87
CA PHE A 335 9.76 0.98 -9.75
C PHE A 335 9.51 1.35 -11.23
N ILE A 336 9.20 2.62 -11.53
CA ILE A 336 8.99 3.10 -12.91
C ILE A 336 10.34 3.46 -13.53
N ARG A 337 10.83 2.62 -14.46
CA ARG A 337 12.09 2.82 -15.18
C ARG A 337 12.01 3.94 -16.23
N GLY A 338 13.16 4.37 -16.75
CA GLY A 338 13.26 5.42 -17.78
C GLY A 338 13.54 6.81 -17.24
N GLY A 339 13.76 7.76 -18.13
CA GLY A 339 13.98 9.18 -17.88
C GLY A 339 12.68 9.99 -17.93
N GLU A 340 12.78 11.22 -18.43
CA GLU A 340 11.68 12.20 -18.49
C GLU A 340 10.48 11.75 -19.31
N GLU A 341 10.67 10.82 -20.25
CA GLU A 341 9.62 10.27 -21.08
C GLU A 341 8.51 9.56 -20.27
N ASN A 342 8.78 9.20 -19.01
CA ASN A 342 7.82 8.57 -18.10
C ASN A 342 7.35 9.49 -16.96
N ASP A 343 7.63 10.79 -16.99
CA ASP A 343 7.22 11.72 -15.93
C ASP A 343 5.69 11.89 -15.84
N GLU A 344 4.96 11.81 -16.95
CA GLU A 344 3.49 11.78 -16.95
C GLU A 344 2.94 10.54 -16.23
N LYS A 345 3.51 9.35 -16.49
CA LYS A 345 3.13 8.12 -15.81
C LYS A 345 3.41 8.17 -14.31
N ARG A 346 4.57 8.73 -13.92
CA ARG A 346 4.95 8.92 -12.50
C ARG A 346 4.03 9.89 -11.80
N LEU A 347 3.59 10.94 -12.50
CA LEU A 347 2.65 11.91 -11.97
C LEU A 347 1.28 11.26 -11.74
N GLU A 348 0.75 10.51 -12.72
CA GLU A 348 -0.52 9.79 -12.55
C GLU A 348 -0.43 8.74 -11.43
N ASN A 349 0.69 8.01 -11.32
CA ASN A 349 0.93 7.06 -10.23
C ASN A 349 0.96 7.74 -8.86
N LEU A 350 1.64 8.89 -8.75
CA LEU A 350 1.64 9.72 -7.53
C LEU A 350 0.22 10.14 -7.16
N VAL A 351 -0.54 10.67 -8.14
CA VAL A 351 -1.92 11.11 -7.93
C VAL A 351 -2.79 9.94 -7.44
N TYR A 352 -2.68 8.76 -8.06
CA TYR A 352 -3.41 7.58 -7.60
C TYR A 352 -3.14 7.25 -6.12
N TRP A 353 -1.87 7.19 -5.71
CA TRP A 353 -1.53 6.86 -4.33
C TRP A 353 -2.00 7.90 -3.34
N GLU A 354 -2.00 9.17 -3.74
CA GLU A 354 -2.55 10.26 -2.95
C GLU A 354 -4.08 10.16 -2.81
N LEU A 355 -4.80 9.83 -3.89
CA LEU A 355 -6.25 9.59 -3.84
C LEU A 355 -6.58 8.40 -2.93
N ARG A 356 -5.83 7.30 -3.06
CA ARG A 356 -6.01 6.11 -2.22
C ARG A 356 -5.76 6.41 -0.74
N ARG A 357 -4.73 7.21 -0.42
CA ARG A 357 -4.41 7.62 0.95
C ARG A 357 -5.58 8.32 1.63
N ARG A 358 -6.29 9.17 0.88
CA ARG A 358 -7.35 10.05 1.39
C ARG A 358 -8.72 9.37 1.45
N TRP A 359 -9.05 8.63 0.41
CA TRP A 359 -10.42 8.18 0.18
C TRP A 359 -10.58 6.66 0.26
N GLY A 360 -9.48 5.90 0.22
CA GLY A 360 -9.50 4.45 0.02
C GLY A 360 -9.42 4.08 -1.46
N GLY A 361 -8.81 2.95 -1.78
CA GLY A 361 -8.60 2.50 -3.15
C GLY A 361 -9.89 2.02 -3.82
N GLU A 362 -10.83 1.51 -3.02
CA GLU A 362 -12.15 1.04 -3.45
C GLU A 362 -13.07 2.15 -3.98
N LYS A 363 -12.72 3.42 -3.72
CA LYS A 363 -13.45 4.59 -4.19
C LYS A 363 -12.86 5.21 -5.44
N VAL A 364 -11.76 4.66 -5.97
CA VAL A 364 -11.04 5.19 -7.12
C VAL A 364 -11.24 4.28 -8.33
N PHE A 365 -11.73 4.86 -9.42
CA PHE A 365 -12.01 4.19 -10.69
C PHE A 365 -11.40 4.98 -11.83
N TYR A 366 -11.32 4.41 -13.04
CA TYR A 366 -11.10 5.20 -14.27
C TYR A 366 -12.37 5.24 -15.11
N GLY A 367 -12.49 6.23 -16.00
CA GLY A 367 -13.62 6.35 -16.92
C GLY A 367 -13.17 6.21 -18.36
N LYS A 368 -13.90 5.46 -19.19
CA LYS A 368 -13.58 5.33 -20.62
C LYS A 368 -14.83 5.18 -21.49
N LYS A 369 -14.88 5.93 -22.59
CA LYS A 369 -15.83 5.72 -23.69
C LYS A 369 -15.04 5.25 -24.91
N GLU A 370 -15.39 4.07 -25.43
CA GLU A 370 -14.72 3.48 -26.60
C GLU A 370 -14.64 4.50 -27.74
N GLY A 371 -13.44 4.65 -28.30
CA GLY A 371 -13.16 5.55 -29.43
C GLY A 371 -13.29 7.06 -29.17
N ARG A 372 -13.39 7.52 -27.92
CA ARG A 372 -13.55 8.96 -27.63
C ARG A 372 -12.60 9.52 -26.58
N TYR A 373 -12.87 9.20 -25.32
CA TYR A 373 -12.30 9.90 -24.18
C TYR A 373 -11.99 8.90 -23.07
N GLU A 374 -10.96 9.20 -22.29
CA GLU A 374 -10.55 8.48 -21.10
C GLU A 374 -10.23 9.50 -20.01
N VAL A 375 -10.89 9.39 -18.85
CA VAL A 375 -10.58 10.20 -17.67
C VAL A 375 -9.80 9.32 -16.70
N ASP A 376 -8.70 9.84 -16.20
CA ASP A 376 -7.73 9.04 -15.43
C ASP A 376 -8.30 8.52 -14.13
N PHE A 377 -9.01 9.39 -13.39
CA PHE A 377 -9.68 8.99 -12.16
C PHE A 377 -11.10 9.53 -12.03
N ILE A 378 -11.97 8.69 -11.47
CA ILE A 378 -13.28 9.03 -10.95
C ILE A 378 -13.27 8.61 -9.48
N VAL A 379 -13.41 9.57 -8.57
CA VAL A 379 -13.37 9.35 -7.12
C VAL A 379 -14.77 9.50 -6.56
N MET A 380 -15.23 8.51 -5.82
CA MET A 380 -16.52 8.57 -5.10
C MET A 380 -16.28 9.06 -3.66
N LYS A 381 -16.77 10.26 -3.34
CA LYS A 381 -16.61 10.88 -2.00
C LYS A 381 -17.97 11.35 -1.49
N ASN A 382 -18.41 10.83 -0.35
CA ASN A 382 -19.63 11.29 0.35
C ASN A 382 -20.88 11.35 -0.56
N GLY A 383 -21.01 10.42 -1.51
CA GLY A 383 -22.10 10.41 -2.49
C GLY A 383 -21.86 11.30 -3.72
N GLU A 384 -20.81 12.12 -3.75
CA GLU A 384 -20.40 12.93 -4.90
C GLU A 384 -19.31 12.24 -5.73
N LYS A 385 -19.22 12.64 -7.01
CA LYS A 385 -18.17 12.20 -7.93
C LYS A 385 -17.24 13.36 -8.28
N GLU A 386 -15.95 13.06 -8.24
CA GLU A 386 -14.89 13.95 -8.72
C GLU A 386 -14.15 13.28 -9.87
N TYR A 387 -13.96 14.03 -10.96
CA TYR A 387 -13.31 13.58 -12.19
C TYR A 387 -11.96 14.27 -12.28
N ILE A 388 -10.89 13.48 -12.34
CA ILE A 388 -9.53 13.99 -12.28
C ILE A 388 -8.80 13.54 -13.54
N GLN A 389 -8.38 14.52 -14.32
CA GLN A 389 -7.47 14.35 -15.45
C GLN A 389 -6.08 14.79 -15.02
N VAL A 390 -5.07 13.98 -15.31
CA VAL A 390 -3.68 14.27 -14.96
C VAL A 390 -2.92 14.61 -16.23
N CYS A 391 -2.16 15.71 -16.22
CA CYS A 391 -1.33 16.08 -17.35
C CYS A 391 -0.01 16.71 -16.90
N TRP A 392 1.10 16.15 -17.39
CA TRP A 392 2.44 16.68 -17.07
C TRP A 392 2.63 18.11 -17.59
N ARG A 393 2.23 18.37 -18.84
CA ARG A 393 2.34 19.68 -19.48
C ARG A 393 1.19 19.91 -20.46
N LEU A 394 0.43 20.98 -20.26
CA LEU A 394 -0.52 21.44 -21.26
C LEU A 394 0.18 22.17 -22.41
N HIS A 395 -0.26 21.88 -23.63
CA HIS A 395 0.13 22.58 -24.85
C HIS A 395 -1.01 22.54 -25.87
N GLU A 396 -0.99 23.39 -26.89
CA GLU A 396 -2.09 23.55 -27.85
C GLU A 396 -2.57 22.23 -28.47
N GLY A 397 -1.63 21.35 -28.81
CA GLY A 397 -1.94 20.01 -29.36
C GLY A 397 -2.66 19.04 -28.42
N ASN A 398 -2.61 19.21 -27.10
CA ASN A 398 -3.26 18.29 -26.14
C ASN A 398 -4.42 18.91 -25.36
N VAL A 399 -4.52 20.24 -25.25
CA VAL A 399 -5.54 20.93 -24.41
C VAL A 399 -6.97 20.45 -24.72
N LYS A 400 -7.32 20.35 -26.02
CA LYS A 400 -8.66 19.89 -26.43
C LYS A 400 -8.95 18.46 -25.97
N ARG A 401 -7.94 17.59 -25.98
CA ARG A 401 -8.05 16.20 -25.50
C ARG A 401 -8.17 16.17 -23.98
N GLU A 402 -7.26 16.82 -23.26
CA GLU A 402 -7.23 16.80 -21.79
C GLU A 402 -8.49 17.37 -21.17
N LEU A 403 -8.97 18.51 -21.69
CA LEU A 403 -10.22 19.10 -21.21
C LEU A 403 -11.44 18.29 -21.67
N GLY A 404 -11.43 17.80 -22.91
CA GLY A 404 -12.51 16.94 -23.43
C GLY A 404 -12.66 15.61 -22.68
N ASN A 405 -11.59 15.10 -22.07
CA ASN A 405 -11.67 13.91 -21.22
C ASN A 405 -12.61 14.12 -20.02
N LEU A 406 -12.68 15.35 -19.48
CA LEU A 406 -13.57 15.70 -18.37
C LEU A 406 -15.05 15.76 -18.79
N ASP A 407 -15.37 15.81 -20.08
CA ASP A 407 -16.75 15.72 -20.58
C ASP A 407 -17.38 14.35 -20.27
N LEU A 408 -16.56 13.34 -19.96
CA LEU A 408 -17.05 12.07 -19.43
C LEU A 408 -17.82 12.21 -18.12
N ALA A 409 -17.69 13.32 -17.40
CA ALA A 409 -18.46 13.59 -16.20
C ALA A 409 -19.97 13.46 -16.44
N GLU A 410 -20.49 14.02 -17.54
CA GLU A 410 -21.92 13.92 -17.87
C GLU A 410 -22.37 12.47 -18.04
N LYS A 411 -21.58 11.66 -18.76
CA LYS A 411 -21.86 10.23 -18.96
C LYS A 411 -21.92 9.47 -17.65
N TYR A 412 -21.09 9.85 -16.68
CA TYR A 412 -21.00 9.19 -15.40
C TYR A 412 -21.84 9.89 -14.31
N GLY A 413 -22.90 10.60 -14.68
CA GLY A 413 -23.89 11.11 -13.74
C GLY A 413 -23.54 12.47 -13.12
N GLY A 414 -22.69 13.26 -13.79
CA GLY A 414 -22.30 14.60 -13.37
C GLY A 414 -21.33 14.62 -12.19
N GLY A 415 -20.77 15.81 -11.91
CA GLY A 415 -19.83 16.05 -10.83
C GLY A 415 -18.81 17.13 -11.19
N ARG A 416 -17.74 17.22 -10.41
CA ARG A 416 -16.70 18.25 -10.60
C ARG A 416 -15.50 17.69 -11.37
N GLY A 417 -15.16 18.31 -12.49
CA GLY A 417 -13.95 18.01 -13.26
C GLY A 417 -12.75 18.84 -12.79
N LYS A 418 -11.60 18.21 -12.64
CA LYS A 418 -10.33 18.83 -12.28
C LYS A 418 -9.22 18.36 -13.22
N LEU A 419 -8.41 19.31 -13.65
CA LEU A 419 -7.18 19.04 -14.38
C LEU A 419 -5.99 19.32 -13.45
N LEU A 420 -5.19 18.29 -13.20
CA LEU A 420 -4.00 18.37 -12.36
C LEU A 420 -2.75 18.47 -13.23
N THR A 421 -1.98 19.53 -13.01
CA THR A 421 -0.70 19.74 -13.69
C THR A 421 0.32 20.34 -12.72
N PRO A 422 1.61 19.97 -12.82
CA PRO A 422 2.65 20.48 -11.94
C PRO A 422 3.10 21.90 -12.29
N THR A 423 2.83 22.41 -13.50
CA THR A 423 3.28 23.75 -13.93
C THR A 423 2.12 24.62 -14.42
N THR A 424 2.02 25.86 -13.93
CA THR A 424 1.07 26.88 -14.39
C THR A 424 1.76 27.97 -15.21
N ARG A 425 2.47 27.59 -16.28
CA ARG A 425 2.94 28.59 -17.26
C ARG A 425 1.96 28.85 -18.41
N TRP A 426 0.85 28.12 -18.50
CA TRP A 426 -0.22 28.43 -19.45
C TRP A 426 -1.38 29.12 -18.72
N GLY A 427 -1.49 30.42 -18.92
CA GLY A 427 -2.65 31.21 -18.51
C GLY A 427 -3.90 30.73 -19.23
N ILE A 428 -4.79 30.02 -18.53
CA ILE A 428 -6.12 29.73 -19.06
C ILE A 428 -6.94 31.01 -18.95
N SER A 429 -7.11 31.71 -20.07
CA SER A 429 -8.01 32.86 -20.14
C SER A 429 -9.45 32.41 -19.83
N GLN A 430 -9.98 32.84 -18.67
CA GLN A 430 -11.41 32.77 -18.39
C GLN A 430 -12.12 33.83 -19.23
N ARG A 431 -13.11 33.46 -20.06
CA ARG A 431 -14.09 34.42 -20.58
C ARG A 431 -15.43 34.22 -19.87
N ARG A 432 -15.83 35.23 -19.08
CA ARG A 432 -17.23 35.44 -18.67
C ARG A 432 -18.06 35.77 -19.92
N ARG A 433 -19.25 35.18 -20.04
CA ARG A 433 -20.28 35.66 -20.98
C ARG A 433 -21.16 36.66 -20.25
N ASN A 434 -21.12 37.93 -20.67
CA ASN A 434 -22.20 38.90 -20.43
C ASN A 434 -22.96 39.12 -21.76
N SER A 435 -24.30 39.05 -21.64
CA SER A 435 -25.36 39.63 -22.50
C SER A 435 -25.51 39.31 -24.00
N LEU A 436 -26.74 38.89 -24.30
CA LEU A 436 -27.59 38.83 -25.51
C LEU A 436 -27.22 39.68 -26.76
N THR A 437 -27.12 39.03 -27.94
CA THR A 437 -27.77 39.33 -29.26
C THR A 437 -27.18 38.44 -30.41
N PRO A 438 -27.86 38.26 -31.58
CA PRO A 438 -27.69 37.06 -32.45
C PRO A 438 -26.80 37.22 -33.72
N LYS A 439 -25.99 36.17 -33.99
CA LYS A 439 -25.45 35.49 -35.25
C LYS A 439 -25.25 36.28 -36.59
N PRO A 440 -24.42 35.83 -37.60
CA PRO A 440 -24.00 34.45 -37.93
C PRO A 440 -22.58 34.20 -38.56
N ARG A 441 -22.03 32.98 -38.38
CA ARG A 441 -21.51 32.02 -39.41
C ARG A 441 -20.56 30.99 -38.79
N ALA A 442 -20.56 29.80 -39.39
CA ALA A 442 -20.26 28.51 -38.78
C ALA A 442 -18.77 28.19 -38.58
N VAL A 443 -18.48 27.60 -37.41
CA VAL A 443 -17.36 26.67 -37.13
C VAL A 443 -17.97 25.58 -36.22
N PRO A 444 -17.64 24.28 -36.36
CA PRO A 444 -18.30 23.24 -35.57
C PRO A 444 -18.10 23.50 -34.07
N MET A 445 -19.22 23.72 -33.37
CA MET A 445 -19.24 23.89 -31.92
C MET A 445 -18.68 22.63 -31.25
N ILE A 446 -17.60 22.82 -30.49
CA ILE A 446 -17.21 21.89 -29.43
C ILE A 446 -18.33 21.96 -28.37
N PRO A 447 -18.86 20.82 -27.87
CA PRO A 447 -19.93 20.85 -26.88
C PRO A 447 -19.50 21.61 -25.63
N SER A 448 -20.42 22.41 -25.11
CA SER A 448 -20.27 23.21 -23.91
C SER A 448 -20.42 22.36 -22.66
N THR A 449 -19.31 21.90 -22.11
CA THR A 449 -19.27 21.24 -20.79
C THR A 449 -18.46 22.11 -19.83
N ARG A 450 -19.12 22.52 -18.73
CA ARG A 450 -18.52 23.31 -17.65
C ARG A 450 -17.46 22.48 -16.93
N ALA A 451 -16.18 22.72 -17.20
CA ALA A 451 -15.08 22.29 -16.35
C ALA A 451 -14.18 23.50 -16.06
N SER A 452 -14.36 24.11 -14.89
CA SER A 452 -13.49 25.17 -14.38
C SER A 452 -12.73 24.61 -13.19
N MET A 453 -11.44 24.26 -13.36
CA MET A 453 -10.40 24.30 -12.33
C MET A 453 -9.11 23.65 -12.85
N THR A 454 -8.11 24.47 -13.16
CA THR A 454 -6.71 24.04 -13.11
C THR A 454 -6.29 24.09 -11.66
N ILE A 455 -5.89 22.94 -11.09
CA ILE A 455 -5.31 22.93 -9.75
C ILE A 455 -3.85 22.50 -9.88
N ILE A 456 -2.96 23.41 -9.50
CA ILE A 456 -1.51 23.18 -9.46
C ILE A 456 -1.24 22.04 -8.49
N LEU A 457 -0.56 20.98 -8.91
CA LEU A 457 -0.30 19.79 -8.06
C LEU A 457 0.28 20.15 -6.67
N PRO A 458 1.25 21.08 -6.55
CA PRO A 458 1.65 21.54 -5.22
C PRO A 458 0.55 22.24 -4.39
N ARG A 459 -0.39 22.97 -5.03
CA ARG A 459 -1.60 23.51 -4.38
C ARG A 459 -2.68 22.45 -4.13
N VAL A 460 -2.72 21.34 -4.89
CA VAL A 460 -3.51 20.13 -4.58
C VAL A 460 -2.92 19.46 -3.35
N ILE A 461 -1.61 19.36 -3.21
CA ILE A 461 -1.02 18.73 -2.03
C ILE A 461 -1.36 19.55 -0.77
N ARG A 462 -1.49 20.89 -0.88
CA ARG A 462 -1.96 21.81 0.20
C ARG A 462 -3.48 21.89 0.41
N SER A 463 -4.31 21.96 -0.64
CA SER A 463 -5.81 21.96 -0.51
C SER A 463 -6.36 20.57 -0.22
N ILE A 464 -5.52 19.60 -0.53
CA ILE A 464 -5.52 18.20 -0.23
C ILE A 464 -5.44 17.96 1.28
N SER A 465 -4.24 18.16 1.83
CA SER A 465 -3.86 17.85 3.22
C SER A 465 -4.32 18.90 4.21
#